data_AF-X1CAE3-F1
#
_entry.id   AF-X1CAE3-F1
#
_cell.length_a   1.000
_cell.length_b   1.000
_cell.length_c   1.000
_cell.angle_alpha   90.00
_cell.angle_beta   90.00
_cell.angle_gamma   90.00
#
_symmetry.space_group_name_H-M   'P 1'
#
loop_
_entity.id
_entity.type
_entity.pdbx_description
1 polymer ?
#
loop_
_entity_poly.entity_id
_entity_poly.type
_entity_poly.pdbx_seq_one_letter_code
_entity_poly.pdbx_strand_id
1 'polypeptide(L)'
;LILDGSEVDLDSSAVSVDSNAFTIELKDLKDTSSGMFEPESTIEVQYPVHCINPARDARFESEVIYLANTYPLSNELEVRPAVPIIEALHLRRKFRIGKEVVAIGDLGNYRIVLILENIGDMVLSNLTLMDKVPDNFEYGDYSMTPEITDEVGSDTLKWTIETLEEAEKLEISYEIHGKGKYSPSEAQLAL
;
A
#
# COMPACT_ATOMS: atom_id res chain seq x y z
N LEU A 1 -7.04 -11.27 -24.86
CA LEU A 1 -7.70 -10.06 -25.41
C LEU A 1 -9.18 -10.17 -25.09
N ILE A 2 -9.88 -9.08 -24.83
CA ILE A 2 -11.34 -9.13 -24.69
C ILE A 2 -11.95 -8.43 -25.90
N LEU A 3 -12.78 -9.14 -26.66
CA LEU A 3 -13.53 -8.63 -27.80
C LEU A 3 -15.02 -8.72 -27.48
N ASP A 4 -15.71 -7.59 -27.49
CA ASP A 4 -17.15 -7.51 -27.21
C ASP A 4 -17.55 -8.24 -25.90
N GLY A 5 -16.68 -8.15 -24.88
CA GLY A 5 -16.86 -8.77 -23.57
C GLY A 5 -16.52 -10.26 -23.49
N SER A 6 -16.07 -10.88 -24.59
CA SER A 6 -15.64 -12.28 -24.63
C SER A 6 -14.12 -12.39 -24.73
N GLU A 7 -13.53 -13.30 -23.95
CA GLU A 7 -12.10 -13.59 -24.08
C GLU A 7 -11.80 -14.24 -25.43
N VAL A 8 -10.82 -13.66 -26.12
CA VAL A 8 -10.27 -14.17 -27.37
C VAL A 8 -8.80 -14.52 -27.14
N ASP A 9 -8.47 -15.76 -27.42
CA ASP A 9 -7.10 -16.24 -27.47
C ASP A 9 -6.38 -15.59 -28.64
N LEU A 10 -5.29 -14.88 -28.32
CA LEU A 10 -4.38 -14.36 -29.32
C LEU A 10 -3.29 -15.39 -29.60
N ASP A 11 -2.95 -15.55 -30.88
CA ASP A 11 -1.75 -16.26 -31.24
C ASP A 11 -0.53 -15.54 -30.63
N SER A 12 0.36 -16.28 -29.99
CA SER A 12 1.59 -15.75 -29.41
C SER A 12 2.45 -14.96 -30.40
N SER A 13 2.35 -15.25 -31.70
CA SER A 13 3.04 -14.51 -32.76
C SER A 13 2.43 -13.14 -33.07
N ALA A 14 1.17 -12.91 -32.68
CA ALA A 14 0.49 -11.63 -32.82
C ALA A 14 0.90 -10.62 -31.74
N VAL A 15 1.59 -11.05 -30.67
CA VAL A 15 2.01 -10.20 -29.57
C VAL A 15 3.53 -10.11 -29.53
N SER A 16 4.06 -8.89 -29.53
CA SER A 16 5.49 -8.65 -29.34
C SER A 16 5.73 -7.60 -28.28
N VAL A 17 6.75 -7.85 -27.45
CA VAL A 17 7.18 -6.95 -26.38
C VAL A 17 8.65 -6.66 -26.60
N ASP A 18 8.99 -5.41 -26.90
CA ASP A 18 10.35 -4.93 -26.85
C ASP A 18 10.58 -4.11 -25.56
N SER A 19 11.78 -3.55 -25.39
CA SER A 19 12.13 -2.83 -24.16
C SER A 19 11.21 -1.63 -23.86
N ASN A 20 10.57 -1.04 -24.87
CA ASN A 20 9.79 0.19 -24.76
C ASN A 20 8.40 0.13 -25.41
N ALA A 21 8.07 -0.92 -26.16
CA ALA A 21 6.80 -1.04 -26.86
C ALA A 21 6.18 -2.43 -26.68
N PHE A 22 4.86 -2.41 -26.46
CA PHE A 22 4.00 -3.58 -26.50
C PHE A 22 3.13 -3.47 -27.76
N THR A 23 3.31 -4.38 -28.70
CA THR A 23 2.63 -4.35 -30.00
C THR A 23 1.76 -5.58 -30.19
N ILE A 24 0.50 -5.37 -30.59
CA ILE A 24 -0.41 -6.43 -31.03
C ILE A 24 -0.68 -6.22 -32.51
N GLU A 25 -0.42 -7.25 -33.33
CA GLU A 25 -0.63 -7.23 -34.77
C GLU A 25 -1.63 -8.30 -35.18
N LEU A 26 -2.81 -7.89 -35.65
CA LEU A 26 -3.88 -8.78 -36.09
C LEU A 26 -4.04 -8.69 -37.60
N LYS A 27 -3.62 -9.73 -38.31
CA LYS A 27 -3.64 -9.81 -39.78
C LYS A 27 -4.70 -10.78 -40.26
N ASP A 28 -5.16 -10.56 -41.49
CA ASP A 28 -6.05 -11.46 -42.23
C ASP A 28 -7.29 -11.89 -41.44
N LEU A 29 -7.83 -10.98 -40.61
CA LEU A 29 -8.94 -11.23 -39.67
C LEU A 29 -10.20 -11.82 -40.32
N LYS A 30 -10.41 -11.57 -41.62
CA LYS A 30 -11.50 -12.18 -42.39
C LYS A 30 -11.41 -13.71 -42.44
N ASP A 31 -10.19 -14.22 -42.48
CA ASP A 31 -9.89 -15.65 -42.64
C ASP A 31 -9.58 -16.32 -41.28
N THR A 32 -9.59 -15.57 -40.18
CA THR A 32 -9.42 -16.09 -38.82
C THR A 32 -10.77 -16.51 -38.20
N SER A 33 -10.72 -17.41 -37.21
CA SER A 33 -11.91 -17.86 -36.48
C SER A 33 -12.58 -16.77 -35.64
N SER A 34 -11.84 -15.71 -35.29
CA SER A 34 -12.36 -14.55 -34.57
C SER A 34 -13.18 -13.62 -35.48
N GLY A 35 -13.02 -13.73 -36.79
CA GLY A 35 -13.66 -12.84 -37.76
C GLY A 35 -13.10 -11.42 -37.73
N MET A 36 -13.68 -10.57 -38.58
CA MET A 36 -13.40 -9.14 -38.63
C MET A 36 -14.07 -8.41 -37.47
N PHE A 37 -13.56 -7.23 -37.12
CA PHE A 37 -14.25 -6.32 -36.23
C PHE A 37 -15.43 -5.68 -36.96
N GLU A 38 -16.62 -5.85 -36.41
CA GLU A 38 -17.82 -5.20 -36.93
C GLU A 38 -17.88 -3.74 -36.44
N PRO A 39 -18.66 -2.87 -37.08
CA PRO A 39 -18.92 -1.54 -36.54
C PRO A 39 -19.40 -1.63 -35.09
N GLU A 40 -18.90 -0.74 -34.23
CA GLU A 40 -19.16 -0.71 -32.78
C GLU A 40 -18.52 -1.84 -31.96
N SER A 41 -17.71 -2.73 -32.57
CA SER A 41 -16.93 -3.70 -31.78
C SER A 41 -15.96 -3.01 -30.84
N THR A 42 -15.84 -3.56 -29.63
CA THR A 42 -14.97 -3.07 -28.57
C THR A 42 -13.81 -4.03 -28.32
N ILE A 43 -12.59 -3.49 -28.32
CA ILE A 43 -11.38 -4.24 -28.00
C ILE A 43 -10.82 -3.72 -26.69
N GLU A 44 -10.60 -4.62 -25.74
CA GLU A 44 -9.95 -4.32 -24.47
C GLU A 44 -8.68 -5.15 -24.31
N VAL A 45 -7.59 -4.44 -23.99
CA VAL A 45 -6.26 -5.02 -23.75
C VAL A 45 -5.90 -4.76 -22.29
N GLN A 46 -5.77 -5.83 -21.52
CA GLN A 46 -5.27 -5.78 -20.15
C GLN A 46 -3.82 -6.31 -20.11
N TYR A 47 -2.91 -5.53 -19.55
CA TYR A 47 -1.51 -5.92 -19.38
C TYR A 47 -0.98 -5.39 -18.05
N PRO A 48 -0.08 -6.14 -17.38
CA PRO A 48 0.56 -5.66 -16.16
C PRO A 48 1.58 -4.56 -16.49
N VAL A 49 1.62 -3.52 -15.68
CA VAL A 49 2.69 -2.52 -15.71
C VAL A 49 3.72 -2.87 -14.65
N HIS A 50 4.97 -3.06 -15.05
CA HIS A 50 6.09 -3.31 -14.15
C HIS A 50 7.01 -2.10 -14.11
N CYS A 51 7.26 -1.58 -12.91
CA CYS A 51 8.20 -0.48 -12.68
C CYS A 51 9.18 -0.89 -11.59
N ILE A 52 10.48 -0.92 -11.93
CA ILE A 52 11.54 -1.33 -11.01
C ILE A 52 12.39 -0.10 -10.69
N ASN A 53 12.42 0.29 -9.40
CA ASN A 53 13.20 1.42 -8.91
C ASN A 53 13.03 2.70 -9.74
N PRO A 54 11.80 3.23 -9.89
CA PRO A 54 11.60 4.49 -10.59
C PRO A 54 12.41 5.60 -9.91
N ALA A 55 12.88 6.55 -10.71
CA ALA A 55 13.41 7.79 -10.18
C ALA A 55 12.32 8.52 -9.36
N ARG A 56 12.75 9.33 -8.39
CA ARG A 56 11.82 10.17 -7.63
C ARG A 56 11.06 11.08 -8.61
N ASP A 57 9.74 11.16 -8.44
CA ASP A 57 8.83 11.96 -9.25
C ASP A 57 8.85 11.62 -10.75
N ALA A 58 9.25 10.39 -11.10
CA ALA A 58 9.22 9.93 -12.50
C ALA A 58 7.79 9.94 -13.02
N ARG A 59 7.60 10.43 -14.25
CA ARG A 59 6.33 10.42 -14.97
C ARG A 59 6.50 9.58 -16.21
N PHE A 60 5.63 8.60 -16.38
CA PHE A 60 5.59 7.71 -17.53
C PHE A 60 4.36 8.07 -18.34
N GLU A 61 4.61 8.58 -19.53
CA GLU A 61 3.59 8.86 -20.53
C GLU A 61 3.63 7.72 -21.54
N SER A 62 2.52 6.98 -21.66
CA SER A 62 2.40 5.92 -22.64
C SER A 62 1.87 6.49 -23.95
N GLU A 63 2.49 6.17 -25.07
CA GLU A 63 1.89 6.46 -26.37
C GLU A 63 1.10 5.23 -26.84
N VAL A 64 -0.16 5.43 -27.24
CA VAL A 64 -0.97 4.37 -27.84
C VAL A 64 -1.33 4.80 -29.25
N ILE A 65 -1.07 3.94 -30.22
CA ILE A 65 -1.36 4.16 -31.64
C ILE A 65 -2.12 2.94 -32.14
N TYR A 66 -3.31 3.17 -32.70
CA TYR A 66 -4.06 2.15 -33.42
C TYR A 66 -3.93 2.40 -34.92
N LEU A 67 -3.46 1.39 -35.64
CA LEU A 67 -3.45 1.36 -37.10
C LEU A 67 -4.43 0.28 -37.56
N ALA A 68 -5.42 0.66 -38.35
CA ALA A 68 -6.48 -0.23 -38.81
C ALA A 68 -6.81 -0.04 -40.28
N ASN A 69 -7.16 -1.14 -40.94
CA ASN A 69 -7.61 -1.15 -42.34
C ASN A 69 -9.03 -1.75 -42.41
N THR A 70 -9.83 -1.29 -43.37
CA THR A 70 -11.19 -1.81 -43.61
C THR A 70 -11.22 -2.87 -44.70
N TYR A 71 -12.30 -3.64 -44.78
CA TYR A 71 -12.60 -4.51 -45.91
C TYR A 71 -13.92 -4.06 -46.60
N PRO A 72 -13.94 -3.76 -47.91
CA PRO A 72 -12.80 -3.73 -48.83
C PRO A 72 -11.75 -2.66 -48.44
N LEU A 73 -10.52 -2.85 -48.94
CA LEU A 73 -9.38 -2.02 -48.58
C LEU A 73 -9.66 -0.53 -48.87
N SER A 74 -9.46 0.30 -47.85
CA SER A 74 -9.54 1.76 -47.91
C SER A 74 -8.22 2.35 -47.42
N ASN A 75 -8.18 3.67 -47.21
CA ASN A 75 -7.05 4.32 -46.54
C ASN A 75 -6.92 3.80 -45.10
N GLU A 76 -5.67 3.60 -44.67
CA GLU A 76 -5.35 3.23 -43.30
C GLU A 76 -5.84 4.30 -42.32
N LEU A 77 -6.43 3.84 -41.22
CA LEU A 77 -6.90 4.68 -40.12
C LEU A 77 -5.85 4.67 -39.02
N GLU A 78 -5.37 5.85 -38.67
CA GLU A 78 -4.53 6.06 -37.49
C GLU A 78 -5.32 6.79 -36.40
N VAL A 79 -5.39 6.18 -35.21
CA VAL A 79 -6.07 6.76 -34.05
C VAL A 79 -5.12 6.81 -32.86
N ARG A 80 -5.08 7.98 -32.21
CA ARG A 80 -4.27 8.23 -31.00
C ARG A 80 -5.21 8.64 -29.86
N PRO A 81 -5.59 7.71 -28.97
CA PRO A 81 -6.46 8.04 -27.85
C PRO A 81 -5.73 8.90 -26.80
N ALA A 82 -6.51 9.48 -25.89
CA ALA A 82 -5.95 9.98 -24.64
C ALA A 82 -5.51 8.80 -23.76
N VAL A 83 -4.34 8.93 -23.18
CA VAL A 83 -3.67 7.90 -22.38
C VAL A 83 -3.45 8.39 -20.95
N PRO A 84 -3.49 7.50 -19.94
CA PRO A 84 -3.20 7.88 -18.58
C PRO A 84 -1.71 8.18 -18.39
N ILE A 85 -1.40 9.13 -17.51
CA ILE A 85 -0.03 9.40 -17.04
C ILE A 85 0.17 8.58 -15.76
N ILE A 86 1.26 7.81 -15.70
CA ILE A 86 1.63 7.04 -14.51
C ILE A 86 2.74 7.81 -13.79
N GLU A 87 2.55 8.10 -12.50
CA GLU A 87 3.51 8.86 -11.71
C GLU A 87 4.11 8.00 -10.59
N ALA A 88 5.42 8.09 -10.41
CA ALA A 88 6.14 7.43 -9.34
C ALA A 88 6.17 8.33 -8.10
N LEU A 89 5.46 7.90 -7.05
CA LEU A 89 5.47 8.56 -5.76
C LEU A 89 6.44 7.84 -4.82
N HIS A 90 7.40 8.58 -4.28
CA HIS A 90 8.38 8.04 -3.32
C HIS A 90 7.89 8.30 -1.89
N LEU A 91 7.06 7.39 -1.38
CA LEU A 91 6.49 7.48 -0.03
C LEU A 91 7.42 6.82 0.99
N ARG A 92 7.95 7.62 1.93
CA ARG A 92 8.78 7.18 3.05
C ARG A 92 7.91 6.89 4.26
N ARG A 93 7.81 5.60 4.58
CA ARG A 93 7.28 5.14 5.88
C ARG A 93 8.34 5.38 6.95
N LYS A 94 8.15 6.39 7.78
CA LYS A 94 9.08 6.69 8.89
C LYS A 94 8.31 7.16 10.12
N PHE A 95 8.61 6.58 11.26
CA PHE A 95 7.98 6.94 12.54
C PHE A 95 9.03 6.94 13.65
N ARG A 96 8.71 7.60 14.76
CA ARG A 96 9.50 7.60 15.98
C ARG A 96 8.63 7.11 17.13
N ILE A 97 9.22 6.27 17.97
CA ILE A 97 8.60 5.79 19.20
C ILE A 97 9.42 6.29 20.37
N GLY A 98 8.75 6.83 21.38
CA GLY A 98 9.33 7.21 22.66
C GLY A 98 8.58 6.55 23.80
N LYS A 99 9.29 6.22 24.87
CA LYS A 99 8.72 5.77 26.13
C LYS A 99 9.34 6.58 27.26
N GLU A 100 8.48 7.23 28.04
CA GLU A 100 8.85 7.99 29.22
C GLU A 100 8.23 7.33 30.46
N VAL A 101 8.99 7.30 31.54
CA VAL A 101 8.58 6.74 32.83
C VAL A 101 8.65 7.82 33.88
N VAL A 102 7.50 8.18 34.44
CA VAL A 102 7.37 9.23 35.47
C VAL A 102 6.95 8.57 36.78
N ALA A 103 7.72 8.73 37.85
CA ALA A 103 7.28 8.29 39.17
C ALA A 103 6.18 9.23 39.71
N ILE A 104 5.09 8.68 40.24
CA ILE A 104 3.97 9.46 40.77
C ILE A 104 3.73 9.12 42.24
N GLY A 105 3.80 10.11 43.13
CA GLY A 105 3.45 9.89 44.54
C GLY A 105 4.39 8.90 45.24
N ASP A 106 3.81 7.85 45.85
CA ASP A 106 4.55 6.87 46.65
C ASP A 106 5.44 5.92 45.82
N LEU A 107 6.44 5.33 46.47
CA LEU A 107 7.36 4.39 45.86
C LEU A 107 6.61 3.18 45.29
N GLY A 108 6.78 2.91 43.99
CA GLY A 108 6.12 1.80 43.31
C GLY A 108 5.01 2.21 42.34
N ASN A 109 4.68 3.50 42.28
CA ASN A 109 3.68 4.06 41.37
C ASN A 109 4.36 4.82 40.23
N TYR A 110 4.02 4.47 38.99
CA TYR A 110 4.60 5.09 37.80
C TYR A 110 3.53 5.39 36.76
N ARG A 111 3.67 6.54 36.07
CA ARG A 111 3.01 6.82 34.80
C ARG A 111 3.96 6.46 33.68
N ILE A 112 3.50 5.65 32.76
CA ILE A 112 4.19 5.37 31.50
C ILE A 112 3.54 6.24 30.43
N VAL A 113 4.36 6.94 29.64
CA VAL A 113 3.91 7.73 28.49
C VAL A 113 4.59 7.20 27.25
N LEU A 114 3.79 6.67 26.34
CA LEU A 114 4.19 6.20 25.02
C LEU A 114 3.91 7.31 24.01
N ILE A 115 4.90 7.61 23.19
CA ILE A 115 4.85 8.63 22.16
C ILE A 115 5.06 7.94 20.82
N LEU A 116 4.11 8.09 19.90
CA LEU A 116 4.23 7.64 18.52
C LEU A 116 4.11 8.86 17.62
N GLU A 117 5.14 9.13 16.82
CA GLU A 117 5.21 10.30 15.93
C GLU A 117 5.41 9.84 14.49
N ASN A 118 4.53 10.26 13.57
CA ASN A 118 4.72 10.06 12.14
C ASN A 118 5.69 11.13 11.60
N ILE A 119 6.90 10.71 11.27
CA ILE A 119 7.94 11.58 10.67
C ILE A 119 8.16 11.27 9.18
N GLY A 120 7.24 10.50 8.59
CA GLY A 120 7.17 10.19 7.17
C GLY A 120 6.43 11.27 6.39
N ASP A 121 6.18 10.99 5.12
CA ASP A 121 5.44 11.84 4.17
C ASP A 121 4.14 11.16 3.69
N MET A 122 3.60 10.25 4.51
CA MET A 122 2.39 9.49 4.23
C MET A 122 1.61 9.22 5.52
N VAL A 123 0.28 9.19 5.41
CA VAL A 123 -0.60 8.68 6.47
C VAL A 123 -0.27 7.21 6.74
N LEU A 124 0.06 6.92 7.99
CA LEU A 124 0.27 5.56 8.44
C LEU A 124 -1.09 4.96 8.85
N SER A 125 -1.33 3.71 8.53
CA SER A 125 -2.59 3.03 8.87
C SER A 125 -2.37 1.64 9.46
N ASN A 126 -3.34 1.18 10.24
CA ASN A 126 -3.34 -0.12 10.92
C ASN A 126 -2.10 -0.38 11.79
N LEU A 127 -1.69 0.62 12.56
CA LEU A 127 -0.53 0.51 13.44
C LEU A 127 -0.91 -0.25 14.71
N THR A 128 -0.03 -1.14 15.17
CA THR A 128 -0.20 -1.85 16.44
C THR A 128 0.93 -1.49 17.40
N LEU A 129 0.62 -0.72 18.44
CA LEU A 129 1.56 -0.37 19.49
C LEU A 129 1.44 -1.38 20.64
N MET A 130 2.58 -1.88 21.10
CA MET A 130 2.67 -2.84 22.18
C MET A 130 3.63 -2.37 23.26
N ASP A 131 3.26 -2.54 24.53
CA ASP A 131 4.17 -2.32 25.64
C ASP A 131 4.08 -3.44 26.67
N LYS A 132 5.24 -3.95 27.07
CA LYS A 132 5.36 -5.04 28.03
C LYS A 132 5.45 -4.48 29.44
N VAL A 133 4.56 -4.92 30.33
CA VAL A 133 4.58 -4.55 31.75
C VAL A 133 5.07 -5.74 32.57
N PRO A 134 6.03 -5.56 33.48
CA PRO A 134 6.47 -6.63 34.36
C PRO A 134 5.36 -7.11 35.30
N ASP A 135 5.25 -8.43 35.51
CA ASP A 135 4.19 -9.11 36.28
C ASP A 135 4.05 -8.66 37.75
N ASN A 136 5.03 -7.93 38.29
CA ASN A 136 5.02 -7.44 39.68
C ASN A 136 4.29 -6.09 39.84
N PHE A 137 3.65 -5.60 38.78
CA PHE A 137 2.87 -4.36 38.76
C PHE A 137 1.42 -4.63 38.35
N GLU A 138 0.51 -3.95 39.02
CA GLU A 138 -0.92 -3.89 38.69
C GLU A 138 -1.19 -2.64 37.83
N TYR A 139 -2.14 -2.74 36.92
CA TYR A 139 -2.54 -1.62 36.06
C TYR A 139 -3.50 -0.67 36.78
N GLY A 140 -3.28 0.63 36.60
CA GLY A 140 -4.14 1.71 37.06
C GLY A 140 -4.95 2.32 35.92
N ASP A 141 -4.97 3.65 35.86
CA ASP A 141 -5.71 4.40 34.86
C ASP A 141 -5.04 4.36 33.48
N TYR A 142 -5.85 4.41 32.42
CA TYR A 142 -5.41 4.48 31.02
C TYR A 142 -5.99 5.72 30.34
N SER A 143 -5.19 6.43 29.55
CA SER A 143 -5.70 7.47 28.66
C SER A 143 -6.44 6.90 27.45
N MET A 144 -6.07 5.68 27.04
CA MET A 144 -6.67 4.94 25.94
C MET A 144 -6.71 3.45 26.31
N THR A 145 -7.89 2.84 26.20
CA THR A 145 -8.11 1.45 26.60
C THR A 145 -7.26 0.49 25.75
N PRO A 146 -6.34 -0.29 26.38
CA PRO A 146 -5.60 -1.33 25.67
C PRO A 146 -6.40 -2.63 25.60
N GLU A 147 -6.04 -3.46 24.62
CA GLU A 147 -6.26 -4.90 24.67
C GLU A 147 -5.09 -5.55 25.43
N ILE A 148 -5.38 -6.43 26.40
CA ILE A 148 -4.33 -7.16 27.14
C ILE A 148 -4.13 -8.51 26.45
N THR A 149 -2.90 -8.77 26.00
CA THR A 149 -2.54 -10.01 25.31
C THR A 149 -1.28 -10.64 25.91
N ASP A 150 -1.10 -11.94 25.66
CA ASP A 150 0.08 -12.71 26.05
C ASP A 150 0.91 -13.17 24.81
N GLU A 151 0.69 -12.53 23.65
CA GLU A 151 1.30 -12.90 22.36
C GLU A 151 2.84 -12.93 22.38
N VAL A 152 3.46 -12.18 23.30
CA VAL A 152 4.92 -12.09 23.48
C VAL A 152 5.41 -12.91 24.69
N GLY A 153 4.59 -13.84 25.17
CA GLY A 153 4.92 -14.73 26.31
C GLY A 153 4.89 -14.04 27.68
N SER A 154 4.25 -12.87 27.76
CA SER A 154 4.04 -12.08 28.98
C SER A 154 2.90 -11.10 28.78
N ASP A 155 2.29 -10.63 29.87
CA ASP A 155 1.26 -9.60 29.84
C ASP A 155 1.75 -8.35 29.08
N THR A 156 1.07 -8.06 27.97
CA THR A 156 1.41 -7.01 27.02
C THR A 156 0.17 -6.16 26.76
N LEU A 157 0.31 -4.85 26.88
CA LEU A 157 -0.73 -3.89 26.49
C LEU A 157 -0.62 -3.62 25.00
N LYS A 158 -1.73 -3.77 24.28
CA LYS A 158 -1.83 -3.62 22.83
C LYS A 158 -2.84 -2.54 22.47
N TRP A 159 -2.43 -1.62 21.59
CA TRP A 159 -3.26 -0.56 21.05
C TRP A 159 -3.28 -0.61 19.54
N THR A 160 -4.48 -0.65 18.96
CA THR A 160 -4.69 -0.56 17.52
C THR A 160 -5.00 0.88 17.15
N ILE A 161 -4.22 1.42 16.22
CA ILE A 161 -4.31 2.81 15.76
C ILE A 161 -4.67 2.76 14.27
N GLU A 162 -5.90 3.18 13.96
CA GLU A 162 -6.43 3.08 12.60
C GLU A 162 -5.64 3.91 11.60
N THR A 163 -5.35 5.17 11.96
CA THR A 163 -4.64 6.13 11.13
C THR A 163 -3.77 7.06 11.99
N LEU A 164 -2.67 7.52 11.42
CA LEU A 164 -1.79 8.54 11.97
C LEU A 164 -1.30 9.43 10.82
N GLU A 165 -1.77 10.68 10.80
CA GLU A 165 -1.52 11.66 9.74
C GLU A 165 -0.05 12.09 9.65
N GLU A 166 0.33 12.75 8.55
CA GLU A 166 1.68 13.30 8.39
C GLU A 166 1.99 14.30 9.52
N ALA A 167 3.16 14.17 10.14
CA ALA A 167 3.61 14.98 11.29
C ALA A 167 2.72 14.87 12.54
N GLU A 168 1.78 13.93 12.58
CA GLU A 168 0.95 13.70 13.75
C GLU A 168 1.74 12.98 14.86
N LYS A 169 1.44 13.37 16.10
CA LYS A 169 1.98 12.78 17.31
C LYS A 169 0.83 12.26 18.18
N LEU A 170 0.82 10.96 18.41
CA LEU A 170 -0.08 10.28 19.33
C LEU A 170 0.64 10.03 20.66
N GLU A 171 0.00 10.42 21.76
CA GLU A 171 0.47 10.16 23.12
C GLU A 171 -0.52 9.25 23.85
N ILE A 172 -0.03 8.12 24.35
CA ILE A 172 -0.81 7.17 25.14
C ILE A 172 -0.14 7.04 26.51
N SER A 173 -0.89 7.22 27.58
CA SER A 173 -0.38 7.07 28.94
C SER A 173 -1.17 6.06 29.74
N TYR A 174 -0.48 5.33 30.62
CA TYR A 174 -1.11 4.43 31.57
C TYR A 174 -0.35 4.41 32.90
N GLU A 175 -1.04 4.05 33.98
CA GLU A 175 -0.45 3.96 35.31
C GLU A 175 -0.21 2.52 35.73
N ILE A 176 0.85 2.32 36.53
CA ILE A 176 1.18 1.04 37.13
C ILE A 176 1.52 1.22 38.61
N HIS A 177 1.10 0.25 39.43
CA HIS A 177 1.28 0.24 40.87
C HIS A 177 1.88 -1.10 41.31
N GLY A 178 2.99 -1.09 42.05
CA GLY A 178 3.64 -2.35 42.43
C GLY A 178 4.71 -2.21 43.50
N LYS A 179 5.33 -3.33 43.86
CA LYS A 179 6.43 -3.36 44.83
C LYS A 179 7.76 -3.46 44.11
N GLY A 180 8.56 -2.40 44.15
CA GLY A 180 9.95 -2.40 43.67
C GLY A 180 10.31 -1.26 42.70
N LYS A 181 11.54 -1.32 42.18
CA LYS A 181 12.03 -0.40 41.15
C LYS A 181 11.53 -0.86 39.78
N TYR A 182 10.88 0.02 39.02
CA TYR A 182 10.48 -0.28 37.65
C TYR A 182 11.70 -0.22 36.71
N SER A 183 11.84 -1.23 35.86
CA SER A 183 12.84 -1.28 34.79
C SER A 183 12.11 -1.27 33.44
N PRO A 184 12.09 -0.16 32.70
CA PRO A 184 11.37 -0.08 31.43
C PRO A 184 11.97 -1.02 30.38
N SER A 185 11.12 -1.81 29.74
CA SER A 185 11.33 -2.39 28.41
C SER A 185 11.14 -1.32 27.33
N GLU A 186 11.76 -1.49 26.16
CA GLU A 186 11.43 -0.69 24.98
C GLU A 186 10.02 -1.04 24.49
N ALA A 187 9.25 -0.02 24.12
CA ALA A 187 7.96 -0.19 23.46
C ALA A 187 8.17 -0.78 22.06
N GLN A 188 7.25 -1.64 21.65
CA GLN A 188 7.31 -2.36 20.37
C GLN A 188 6.20 -1.86 19.46
N LEU A 189 6.48 -1.75 18.16
CA LEU A 189 5.47 -1.44 17.15
C LEU A 189 5.49 -2.55 16.10
N ALA A 190 4.31 -3.11 15.85
CA ALA A 190 4.06 -3.98 14.71
C ALA A 190 3.31 -3.19 13.63
N LEU A 191 3.73 -3.41 12.37
CA LEU A 191 3.17 -2.82 11.14
C LEU A 191 2.51 -3.91 10.30
#